data_AF-A0A952NPA7-F1
#
_entry.id   AF-A0A952NPA7-F1
#
_cell.length_a   1.000
_cell.length_b   1.000
_cell.length_c   1.000
_cell.angle_alpha   90.00
_cell.angle_beta   90.00
_cell.angle_gamma   90.00
#
_symmetry.space_group_name_H-M   'P 1'
#
loop_
_entity.id
_entity.type
_entity.pdbx_description
1 polymer ?
#
loop_
_entity_poly.entity_id
_entity_poly.type
_entity_poly.pdbx_seq_one_letter_code
_entity_poly.pdbx_strand_id
1 'polypeptide(L)'
;MFQFETPGFRLFVNRPVSRYAEDLGMMKIKLLLFSCLFLSMAACQSKPKNDFAQLKTGMFKNEVLGIMGSPQRTQRWHGMDRWTYIYFDDSDRNEKEVHFAEGRATYVGASYAPPVSAEQQDRIFEAQNLEIEKQFALQREEARKARQYFPAYEDDVRGTNEIRYVPSYEPLQ
;
A
#
# COMPACT_ATOMS: atom_id res chain seq x y z
N MET A 1 6.81 -67.39 42.86
CA MET A 1 7.89 -67.55 43.86
C MET A 1 8.93 -66.49 43.57
N PHE A 2 8.94 -65.39 44.33
CA PHE A 2 9.99 -64.36 44.22
C PHE A 2 10.35 -63.94 45.64
N GLN A 3 11.63 -64.10 45.95
CA GLN A 3 12.22 -63.91 47.27
C GLN A 3 12.39 -62.43 47.60
N PHE A 4 12.08 -62.11 48.85
CA PHE A 4 12.42 -60.88 49.53
C PHE A 4 13.90 -60.88 49.93
N GLU A 5 14.60 -59.76 49.71
CA GLU A 5 15.81 -59.39 50.44
C GLU A 5 15.64 -57.98 51.02
N THR A 6 15.84 -57.85 52.33
CA THR A 6 16.07 -56.62 53.09
C THR A 6 17.37 -56.84 53.90
N PRO A 7 17.86 -55.89 54.71
CA PRO A 7 18.23 -54.50 54.44
C PRO A 7 19.71 -54.25 54.78
N GLY A 8 20.44 -53.51 53.94
CA GLY A 8 21.82 -53.10 54.19
C GLY A 8 21.92 -51.73 54.85
N PHE A 9 21.96 -51.70 56.17
CA PHE A 9 22.24 -50.52 57.00
C PHE A 9 23.63 -49.94 56.63
N ARG A 10 23.67 -48.78 55.95
CA ARG A 10 24.90 -48.00 55.78
C ARG A 10 24.92 -46.84 56.75
N LEU A 11 25.94 -46.88 57.61
CA LEU A 11 26.29 -45.89 58.63
C LEU A 11 26.31 -44.47 58.05
N PHE A 12 25.60 -43.59 58.74
CA PHE A 12 25.71 -42.14 58.61
C PHE A 12 27.15 -41.72 58.92
N VAL A 13 27.91 -41.39 57.89
CA VAL A 13 29.15 -40.63 58.04
C VAL A 13 28.76 -39.16 58.11
N ASN A 14 28.92 -38.61 59.31
CA ASN A 14 28.85 -37.19 59.62
C ASN A 14 29.75 -36.41 58.64
N ARG A 15 29.15 -35.78 57.61
CA ARG A 15 29.86 -34.81 56.79
C ARG A 15 29.81 -33.46 57.51
N PRO A 16 30.95 -32.77 57.67
CA PRO A 16 30.99 -31.48 58.34
C PRO A 16 30.13 -30.47 57.57
N VAL A 17 29.16 -29.90 58.27
CA VAL A 17 28.31 -28.78 57.85
C VAL A 17 29.15 -27.51 57.89
N SER A 18 30.13 -27.37 56.99
CA SER A 18 30.96 -26.15 56.94
C SER A 18 31.63 -25.96 55.58
N ARG A 19 30.83 -25.98 54.49
CA ARG A 19 31.26 -25.44 53.18
C ARG A 19 30.13 -24.78 52.36
N TYR A 20 28.93 -24.62 52.91
CA TYR A 20 27.82 -24.01 52.14
C TYR A 20 27.78 -22.48 52.24
N ALA A 21 28.56 -21.86 53.13
CA ALA A 21 28.57 -20.41 53.30
C ALA A 21 29.38 -19.68 52.21
N GLU A 22 30.40 -20.31 51.63
CA GLU A 22 31.23 -19.69 50.59
C GLU A 22 30.66 -19.90 49.17
N ASP A 23 30.02 -21.05 48.92
CA ASP A 23 29.41 -21.34 47.62
C ASP A 23 28.14 -20.51 47.34
N LEU A 24 27.41 -20.10 48.39
CA LEU A 24 26.24 -19.23 48.24
C LEU A 24 26.63 -17.82 47.78
N GLY A 25 27.83 -17.34 48.14
CA GLY A 25 28.37 -16.05 47.71
C GLY A 25 28.81 -16.07 46.25
N MET A 26 29.55 -17.10 45.85
CA MET A 26 30.00 -17.27 44.45
C MET A 26 28.84 -17.44 43.47
N MET A 27 27.74 -18.09 43.87
CA MET A 27 26.58 -18.27 43.01
C MET A 27 25.80 -16.97 42.79
N LYS A 28 25.72 -16.10 43.81
CA LYS A 28 25.12 -14.75 43.71
C LYS A 28 25.93 -13.81 42.82
N ILE A 29 27.27 -13.87 42.90
CA ILE A 29 28.17 -13.06 42.05
C ILE A 29 28.08 -13.50 40.59
N LYS A 30 28.04 -14.81 40.32
CA LYS A 30 27.84 -15.34 38.95
C LYS A 30 26.47 -14.98 38.38
N LEU A 31 25.41 -15.00 39.20
CA LEU A 31 24.06 -14.58 38.78
C LEU A 31 23.99 -13.07 38.47
N LEU A 32 24.66 -12.24 39.27
CA LEU A 32 24.79 -10.79 39.02
C LEU A 32 25.58 -10.50 37.74
N LEU A 33 26.69 -11.20 37.51
CA LEU A 33 27.48 -11.07 36.27
C LEU A 33 26.71 -11.50 35.03
N PHE A 34 25.94 -12.59 35.12
CA PHE A 34 25.13 -13.08 34.00
C PHE A 34 23.95 -12.14 33.70
N SER A 35 23.35 -11.55 34.74
CA SER A 35 22.30 -10.54 34.59
C SER A 35 22.81 -9.26 33.92
N CYS A 36 23.98 -8.74 34.32
CA CYS A 36 24.60 -7.58 33.68
C CYS A 36 24.98 -7.84 32.22
N LEU A 37 25.42 -9.06 31.87
CA LEU A 37 25.75 -9.42 30.50
C LEU A 37 24.49 -9.45 29.60
N PHE A 38 23.36 -9.94 30.11
CA PHE A 38 22.09 -9.93 29.38
C PHE A 38 21.51 -8.52 29.18
N LEU A 39 21.71 -7.59 30.13
CA LEU A 39 21.28 -6.19 29.95
C LEU A 39 22.05 -5.46 28.84
N SER A 40 23.29 -5.86 28.53
CA SER A 40 24.10 -5.21 27.49
C SER A 40 23.66 -5.54 26.05
N MET A 41 22.88 -6.61 25.85
CA MET A 41 22.38 -7.00 24.52
C MET A 41 21.00 -6.44 24.16
N ALA A 42 20.33 -5.74 25.09
CA ALA A 42 19.06 -5.06 24.81
C ALA A 42 19.24 -3.66 24.18
N ALA A 43 20.47 -3.20 23.96
CA ALA A 43 20.75 -1.88 23.38
C ALA A 43 20.75 -1.91 21.84
N CYS A 44 19.69 -2.43 21.22
CA CYS A 44 19.37 -2.13 19.82
C CYS A 44 18.74 -0.73 19.74
N GLN A 45 19.48 0.31 20.14
CA GLN A 45 19.03 1.69 20.00
C GLN A 45 19.36 2.17 18.57
N SER A 46 18.56 1.69 17.60
CA SER A 46 18.50 2.23 16.25
C SER A 46 18.06 3.69 16.33
N LYS A 47 19.02 4.63 16.30
CA LYS A 47 18.71 6.06 16.29
C LYS A 47 18.02 6.46 14.99
N PRO A 48 17.01 7.35 15.09
CA PRO A 48 16.19 7.76 13.96
C PRO A 48 16.98 8.76 13.14
N LYS A 49 17.55 8.34 12.01
CA LYS A 49 18.03 9.28 11.00
C LYS A 49 17.02 9.37 9.87
N ASN A 50 15.84 9.89 10.20
CA ASN A 50 14.87 10.36 9.20
C ASN A 50 15.39 11.66 8.57
N ASP A 51 16.55 11.59 7.93
CA ASP A 51 17.22 12.73 7.35
C ASP A 51 16.68 12.96 5.94
N PHE A 52 15.46 13.47 5.88
CA PHE A 52 14.76 13.77 4.63
C PHE A 52 15.58 14.67 3.69
N ALA A 53 16.53 15.44 4.22
CA ALA A 53 17.43 16.27 3.44
C ALA A 53 18.38 15.46 2.53
N GLN A 54 18.66 14.19 2.87
CA GLN A 54 19.50 13.31 2.06
C GLN A 54 18.75 12.68 0.89
N LEU A 55 17.42 12.63 0.96
CA LEU A 55 16.60 12.07 -0.10
C LEU A 55 16.54 13.02 -1.30
N LYS A 56 16.75 12.46 -2.48
CA LYS A 56 16.67 13.18 -3.75
C LYS A 56 15.83 12.40 -4.75
N THR A 57 15.26 13.12 -5.71
CA THR A 57 14.64 12.48 -6.86
C THR A 57 15.68 11.68 -7.65
N GLY A 58 15.25 10.58 -8.27
CA GLY A 58 16.09 9.63 -9.01
C GLY A 58 16.65 8.46 -8.17
N MET A 59 16.64 8.57 -6.83
CA MET A 59 17.12 7.51 -5.93
C MET A 59 16.32 6.22 -6.08
N PHE A 60 16.98 5.08 -5.94
CA PHE A 60 16.31 3.79 -5.96
C PHE A 60 15.59 3.51 -4.63
N LYS A 61 14.53 2.69 -4.68
CA LYS A 61 13.82 2.23 -3.48
C LYS A 61 14.75 1.72 -2.37
N ASN A 62 15.76 0.92 -2.73
CA ASN A 62 16.70 0.35 -1.76
C ASN A 62 17.57 1.42 -1.07
N GLU A 63 17.95 2.48 -1.79
CA GLU A 63 18.71 3.60 -1.23
C GLU A 63 17.84 4.39 -0.26
N VAL A 64 16.57 4.65 -0.63
CA VAL A 64 15.61 5.30 0.25
C VAL A 64 15.36 4.47 1.51
N LEU A 65 15.20 3.15 1.38
CA LEU A 65 15.09 2.25 2.54
C LEU A 65 16.36 2.25 3.40
N GLY A 66 17.55 2.38 2.81
CA GLY A 66 18.81 2.47 3.55
C GLY A 66 18.93 3.76 4.36
N ILE A 67 18.37 4.87 3.88
CA ILE A 67 18.42 6.18 4.55
C ILE A 67 17.30 6.31 5.58
N MET A 68 16.07 6.02 5.18
CA MET A 68 14.85 6.29 5.97
C MET A 68 14.30 5.08 6.72
N GLY A 69 14.74 3.88 6.35
CA GLY A 69 14.10 2.65 6.80
C GLY A 69 12.73 2.40 6.14
N SER A 70 12.00 1.44 6.71
CA SER A 70 10.67 1.05 6.22
C SER A 70 9.65 2.17 6.47
N PRO A 71 8.83 2.54 5.46
CA PRO A 71 7.77 3.51 5.66
C PRO A 71 6.66 2.97 6.57
N GLN A 72 5.93 3.86 7.24
CA GLN A 72 4.75 3.50 8.03
C GLN A 72 3.54 3.17 7.16
N ARG A 73 3.43 3.78 5.97
CA ARG A 73 2.34 3.49 5.02
C ARG A 73 2.88 3.39 3.60
N THR A 74 2.37 2.43 2.86
CA THR A 74 2.64 2.24 1.43
C THR A 74 1.32 2.15 0.68
N GLN A 75 1.18 2.92 -0.40
CA GLN A 75 0.01 2.89 -1.27
C GLN A 75 0.45 2.88 -2.73
N ARG A 76 -0.36 2.29 -3.60
CA ARG A 76 -0.10 2.31 -5.05
C ARG A 76 -1.18 3.14 -5.74
N TRP A 77 -0.77 4.15 -6.51
CA TRP A 77 -1.68 5.08 -7.16
C TRP A 77 -1.16 5.45 -8.56
N HIS A 78 -1.99 5.27 -9.59
CA HIS A 78 -1.65 5.56 -11.00
C HIS A 78 -0.34 4.90 -11.46
N GLY A 79 -0.09 3.66 -11.03
CA GLY A 79 1.13 2.93 -11.37
C GLY A 79 2.38 3.34 -10.59
N MET A 80 2.28 4.35 -9.72
CA MET A 80 3.34 4.78 -8.82
C MET A 80 3.16 4.19 -7.43
N ASP A 81 4.27 3.96 -6.72
CA ASP A 81 4.24 3.57 -5.32
C ASP A 81 4.49 4.81 -4.44
N ARG A 82 3.56 5.12 -3.55
CA ARG A 82 3.63 6.20 -2.59
C ARG A 82 4.00 5.65 -1.22
N TRP A 83 5.11 6.10 -0.68
CA TRP A 83 5.55 5.81 0.69
C TRP A 83 5.36 7.04 1.56
N THR A 84 4.70 6.88 2.69
CA THR A 84 4.45 7.97 3.65
C THR A 84 5.19 7.69 4.93
N TYR A 85 5.96 8.68 5.37
CA TYR A 85 6.68 8.69 6.62
C TYR A 85 6.03 9.68 7.58
N ILE A 86 5.67 9.20 8.77
CA ILE A 86 5.02 9.99 9.81
C ILE A 86 6.04 10.18 10.95
N TYR A 87 6.29 11.42 11.33
CA TYR A 87 7.14 11.77 12.46
C TYR A 87 6.50 12.87 13.29
N PHE A 88 6.89 12.95 14.55
CA PHE A 88 6.37 13.92 15.50
C PHE A 88 7.49 14.89 15.86
N ASP A 89 7.21 16.18 15.76
CA ASP A 89 8.10 17.27 16.17
C ASP A 89 7.34 18.12 17.18
N ASP A 90 7.78 18.13 18.45
CA ASP A 90 7.13 18.88 19.55
C ASP A 90 5.59 18.74 19.65
N SER A 91 5.08 17.52 19.39
CA SER A 91 3.65 17.13 19.35
C SER A 91 2.94 17.36 18.02
N ASP A 92 3.56 18.08 17.08
CA ASP A 92 3.04 18.25 15.74
C ASP A 92 3.33 17.03 14.88
N ARG A 93 2.26 16.44 14.34
CA ARG A 93 2.33 15.30 13.44
C ARG A 93 2.69 15.79 12.04
N ASN A 94 3.92 15.53 11.63
CA ASN A 94 4.43 15.85 10.32
C ASN A 94 4.40 14.62 9.40
N GLU A 95 4.03 14.83 8.14
CA GLU A 95 4.01 13.79 7.12
C GLU A 95 4.88 14.20 5.93
N LYS A 96 5.78 13.30 5.55
CA LYS A 96 6.55 13.40 4.30
C LYS A 96 6.22 12.21 3.43
N GLU A 97 6.26 12.44 2.13
CA GLU A 97 5.99 11.41 1.14
C GLU A 97 7.14 11.26 0.15
N VAL A 98 7.35 10.02 -0.28
CA VAL A 98 8.22 9.66 -1.39
C VAL A 98 7.40 8.89 -2.40
N HIS A 99 7.34 9.35 -3.65
CA HIS A 99 6.65 8.64 -4.72
C HIS A 99 7.67 7.99 -5.62
N PHE A 100 7.38 6.78 -6.08
CA PHE A 100 8.24 6.00 -6.96
C PHE A 100 7.53 5.67 -8.26
N ALA A 101 8.19 5.95 -9.38
CA ALA A 101 7.83 5.40 -10.68
C ALA A 101 9.00 4.54 -11.17
N GLU A 102 8.71 3.36 -11.73
CA GLU A 102 9.74 2.47 -12.31
C GLU A 102 10.89 2.14 -11.33
N GLY A 103 10.58 2.07 -10.03
CA GLY A 103 11.56 1.76 -8.97
C GLY A 103 12.45 2.92 -8.53
N ARG A 104 12.25 4.13 -9.06
CA ARG A 104 13.00 5.36 -8.73
C ARG A 104 12.10 6.43 -8.12
N ALA A 105 12.64 7.22 -7.19
CA ALA A 105 11.92 8.30 -6.53
C ALA A 105 11.65 9.45 -7.52
N THR A 106 10.38 9.74 -7.81
CA THR A 106 9.97 10.87 -8.66
C THR A 106 9.60 12.11 -7.86
N TYR A 107 9.16 11.92 -6.62
CA TYR A 107 8.80 12.99 -5.69
C TYR A 107 9.33 12.68 -4.30
N VAL A 108 9.86 13.69 -3.62
CA VAL A 108 10.31 13.65 -2.24
C VAL A 108 9.90 14.98 -1.61
N GLY A 109 9.02 14.96 -0.63
CA GLY A 109 8.52 16.23 -0.07
C GLY A 109 7.52 16.08 1.06
N ALA A 110 6.83 17.19 1.34
CA ALA A 110 5.68 17.19 2.25
C ALA A 110 4.52 16.39 1.65
N SER A 111 3.61 15.93 2.52
CA SER A 111 2.35 15.32 2.09
C SER A 111 1.63 16.22 1.10
N TYR A 112 1.20 15.67 -0.03
CA TYR A 112 0.47 16.42 -1.04
C TYR A 112 -0.90 16.80 -0.47
N ALA A 113 -1.04 18.04 -0.03
CA ALA A 113 -2.33 18.64 0.26
C ALA A 113 -2.95 19.10 -1.08
N PRO A 114 -4.17 18.65 -1.43
CA PRO A 114 -4.85 19.19 -2.60
C PRO A 114 -4.99 20.72 -2.42
N PRO A 115 -4.78 21.50 -3.50
CA PRO A 115 -4.83 22.97 -3.42
C PRO A 115 -6.23 23.51 -3.11
N VAL A 116 -7.26 22.67 -3.26
CA VAL A 116 -8.67 23.01 -3.04
C VAL A 116 -9.22 22.20 -1.87
N SER A 117 -10.12 22.81 -1.11
CA SER A 117 -10.86 22.07 -0.08
C SER A 117 -11.74 21.01 -0.73
N ALA A 118 -12.11 19.97 0.04
CA ALA A 118 -13.02 18.93 -0.43
C ALA A 118 -14.32 19.53 -1.02
N GLU A 119 -14.90 20.52 -0.35
CA GLU A 119 -16.12 21.22 -0.79
C GLU A 119 -15.95 22.00 -2.11
N GLN A 120 -14.76 22.54 -2.36
CA GLN A 120 -14.45 23.19 -3.62
C GLN A 120 -14.24 22.16 -4.72
N GLN A 121 -13.60 21.04 -4.39
CA GLN A 121 -13.37 19.94 -5.31
C GLN A 121 -14.69 19.28 -5.74
N ASP A 122 -15.63 19.10 -4.81
CA ASP A 122 -16.97 18.59 -5.09
C ASP A 122 -17.73 19.50 -6.05
N ARG A 123 -17.67 20.82 -5.84
CA ARG A 123 -18.30 21.81 -6.75
C ARG A 123 -17.69 21.77 -8.16
N ILE A 124 -16.37 21.60 -8.26
CA ILE A 124 -15.69 21.47 -9.55
C ILE A 124 -16.13 20.17 -10.26
N PHE A 125 -16.18 19.05 -9.53
CA PHE A 125 -16.60 17.78 -10.11
C PHE A 125 -18.08 17.77 -10.50
N GLU A 126 -18.96 18.37 -9.70
CA GLU A 126 -20.38 18.52 -10.03
C GLU A 126 -20.56 19.33 -11.32
N ALA A 127 -19.85 20.45 -11.46
CA ALA A 127 -19.88 21.26 -12.67
C ALA A 127 -19.36 20.51 -13.91
N GLN A 128 -18.27 19.73 -13.76
CA GLN A 128 -17.74 18.89 -14.85
C GLN A 128 -18.69 17.77 -15.23
N ASN A 129 -19.30 17.09 -14.26
CA ASN A 129 -20.26 16.02 -14.50
C ASN A 129 -21.49 16.55 -15.24
N LEU A 130 -21.99 17.73 -14.87
CA LEU A 130 -23.12 18.36 -15.56
C LEU A 130 -22.80 18.66 -17.03
N GLU A 131 -21.59 19.13 -17.32
CA GLU A 131 -21.18 19.39 -18.71
C GLU A 131 -21.04 18.09 -19.51
N ILE A 132 -20.44 17.06 -18.92
CA ILE A 132 -20.34 15.73 -19.53
C ILE A 132 -21.73 15.16 -19.83
N GLU A 133 -22.69 15.29 -18.89
CA GLU A 133 -24.07 14.85 -19.09
C GLU A 133 -24.76 15.58 -20.26
N LYS A 134 -24.54 16.91 -20.39
CA LYS A 134 -25.05 17.68 -21.53
C LYS A 134 -24.47 17.20 -22.85
N GLN A 135 -23.16 16.96 -22.92
CA GLN A 135 -22.51 16.43 -24.12
C GLN A 135 -23.10 15.06 -24.50
N PHE A 136 -23.29 14.17 -23.53
CA PHE A 136 -23.93 12.88 -23.77
C PHE A 136 -25.40 13.00 -24.17
N ALA A 137 -26.13 14.02 -23.69
CA ALA A 137 -27.50 14.27 -24.11
C ALA A 137 -27.55 14.71 -25.58
N LEU A 138 -26.70 15.64 -25.98
CA LEU A 138 -26.58 16.11 -27.37
C LEU A 138 -26.20 14.96 -28.31
N GLN A 139 -25.18 14.18 -27.97
CA GLN A 139 -24.78 13.00 -28.76
C GLN A 139 -25.93 11.98 -28.90
N ARG A 140 -26.70 11.75 -27.83
CA ARG A 140 -27.88 10.87 -27.89
C ARG A 140 -28.96 11.41 -28.82
N GLU A 141 -29.20 12.72 -28.82
CA GLU A 141 -30.15 13.34 -29.73
C GLU A 141 -29.70 13.29 -31.19
N GLU A 142 -28.41 13.54 -31.45
CA GLU A 142 -27.82 13.42 -32.78
C GLU A 142 -27.90 11.99 -33.30
N ALA A 143 -27.54 11.00 -32.47
CA ALA A 143 -27.67 9.59 -32.81
C ALA A 143 -29.14 9.21 -33.10
N ARG A 144 -30.09 9.74 -32.33
CA ARG A 144 -31.53 9.54 -32.57
C ARG A 144 -31.96 10.14 -33.92
N LYS A 145 -31.54 11.37 -34.23
CA LYS A 145 -31.83 12.04 -35.51
C LYS A 145 -31.21 11.24 -36.66
N ALA A 146 -29.93 10.88 -36.57
CA ALA A 146 -29.26 10.08 -37.58
C ALA A 146 -30.00 8.77 -37.85
N ARG A 147 -30.43 8.04 -36.81
CA ARG A 147 -31.24 6.83 -36.96
C ARG A 147 -32.58 7.06 -37.64
N GLN A 148 -33.20 8.21 -37.43
CA GLN A 148 -34.48 8.56 -38.06
C GLN A 148 -34.31 8.97 -39.54
N TYR A 149 -33.24 9.69 -39.88
CA TYR A 149 -33.00 10.18 -41.24
C TYR A 149 -32.30 9.16 -42.14
N PHE A 150 -31.58 8.18 -41.57
CA PHE A 150 -30.83 7.18 -42.33
C PHE A 150 -31.71 6.31 -43.25
N PRO A 151 -32.90 5.81 -42.83
CA PRO A 151 -33.77 5.04 -43.73
C PRO A 151 -34.25 5.86 -44.93
N ALA A 152 -34.60 7.13 -44.72
CA ALA A 152 -35.04 8.01 -45.79
C ALA A 152 -33.93 8.28 -46.82
N TYR A 153 -32.68 8.41 -46.37
CA TYR A 153 -31.52 8.50 -47.25
C TYR A 153 -31.24 7.17 -47.98
N GLU A 154 -31.35 6.03 -47.30
CA GLU A 154 -31.20 4.72 -47.95
C GLU A 154 -32.24 4.47 -49.05
N ASP A 155 -33.49 4.85 -48.83
CA ASP A 155 -34.56 4.70 -49.82
C ASP A 155 -34.34 5.60 -51.05
N ASP A 156 -33.82 6.82 -50.86
CA ASP A 156 -33.47 7.75 -51.94
C ASP A 156 -32.29 7.21 -52.77
N VAL A 157 -31.22 6.75 -52.11
CA VAL A 157 -30.03 6.20 -52.79
C VAL A 157 -30.32 4.89 -53.52
N ARG A 158 -31.18 4.04 -52.98
CA ARG A 158 -31.55 2.75 -53.62
C ARG A 158 -32.54 2.93 -54.78
N GLY A 159 -33.14 4.11 -54.95
CA GLY A 159 -34.14 4.36 -56.01
C GLY A 159 -35.39 3.48 -55.87
N THR A 160 -35.65 2.91 -54.69
CA THR A 160 -36.82 2.06 -54.40
C THR A 160 -38.12 2.85 -54.38
N ASN A 161 -38.04 4.18 -54.24
CA ASN A 161 -39.17 5.10 -54.27
C ASN A 161 -39.52 5.60 -55.68
N GLU A 162 -38.68 5.31 -56.68
CA GLU A 162 -38.96 5.66 -58.07
C GLU A 162 -39.78 4.54 -58.72
N ILE A 163 -41.03 4.83 -59.08
CA ILE A 163 -41.89 3.89 -59.80
C ILE A 163 -41.27 3.61 -61.17
N ARG A 164 -40.49 2.53 -61.25
CA ARG A 164 -39.90 2.09 -62.51
C ARG A 164 -40.99 1.47 -63.37
N TYR A 165 -41.48 2.23 -64.36
CA TYR A 165 -42.43 1.72 -65.35
C TYR A 165 -41.78 0.53 -66.08
N VAL A 166 -42.32 -0.67 -65.85
CA VAL A 166 -41.98 -1.85 -66.63
C VAL A 166 -42.88 -1.85 -67.86
N PRO A 167 -42.35 -1.81 -69.10
CA PRO A 167 -43.18 -1.91 -70.28
C PRO A 167 -43.97 -3.23 -70.28
N SER A 168 -45.28 -3.16 -70.44
CA SER A 168 -46.10 -4.34 -70.68
C SER A 168 -45.94 -4.77 -72.13
N TYR A 169 -45.56 -6.02 -72.37
CA TYR A 169 -45.51 -6.59 -73.71
C TYR A 169 -46.79 -7.36 -74.00
N GLU A 170 -47.39 -7.11 -75.16
CA GLU A 170 -48.45 -7.97 -75.69
C GLU A 170 -47.81 -9.21 -76.33
N PRO A 171 -48.30 -10.44 -76.01
CA PRO A 171 -47.79 -11.65 -76.64
C PRO A 171 -48.19 -11.70 -78.11
N LEU A 172 -47.22 -11.97 -78.99
CA LEU A 172 -47.47 -12.22 -80.41
C LEU A 172 -48.16 -13.59 -80.55
N GLN A 173 -49.31 -13.62 -81.26
CA GLN A 173 -50.07 -14.84 -81.59
C GLN A 173 -49.52 -15.54 -82.84
#